data_AF-B3CCX5-F1
#
_entry.id   AF-B3CCX5-F1
#
_cell.length_a   1.000
_cell.length_b   1.000
_cell.length_c   1.000
_cell.angle_alpha   90.00
_cell.angle_beta   90.00
_cell.angle_gamma   90.00
#
_symmetry.space_group_name_H-M   'P 1'
#
loop_
_entity.id
_entity.type
_entity.pdbx_description
1 polymer ?
#
loop_
_entity_poly.entity_id
_entity_poly.type
_entity_poly.pdbx_seq_one_letter_code
_entity_poly.pdbx_strand_id
1 'polypeptide(L)'
;MKKVLVSLCMAGALVALSSCRSSKDAATLSFINGEWNIIEINGAAVVPAPNQEFPFIGFDTNTGKVFGNSGCNRMMGSFDVNAKPGTIDLGAMASTRMACPDMSLEQNVLSALGQVKKYKKLGKENIALCGSSNRPIIVLQKKAPTVKLSDLSGKWMISEAGGQAIPEGMEKQPFIEFNLSEKRIHGNAGCNLINGGFVADNENSSAISFPQLISTMMACPDMEVEGRVMKALNEVKSFGKLAGGGIGLYDADNTLVMVLVKK
;
A
#
# COMPACT_ATOMS: atom_id res chain seq x y z
N MET A 1 14.23 -12.27 78.49
CA MET A 1 12.90 -11.77 78.93
C MET A 1 12.82 -10.27 78.63
N LYS A 2 11.69 -9.79 78.07
CA LYS A 2 11.37 -8.43 77.54
C LYS A 2 11.52 -8.32 76.02
N LYS A 3 10.56 -7.83 75.23
CA LYS A 3 9.14 -7.46 75.39
C LYS A 3 8.52 -7.62 74.00
N VAL A 4 7.30 -8.15 73.97
CA VAL A 4 6.43 -8.20 72.79
C VAL A 4 5.94 -6.78 72.48
N LEU A 5 5.95 -6.39 71.20
CA LEU A 5 5.18 -5.27 70.69
C LEU A 5 4.42 -5.77 69.45
N VAL A 6 3.14 -6.01 69.68
CA VAL A 6 2.10 -6.17 68.66
C VAL A 6 1.93 -4.82 67.97
N SER A 7 2.00 -4.79 66.64
CA SER A 7 1.43 -3.69 65.87
C SER A 7 0.56 -4.27 64.76
N LEU A 8 -0.73 -4.00 64.93
CA LEU A 8 -1.86 -4.32 64.09
C LEU A 8 -1.85 -3.28 62.95
N CYS A 9 -1.59 -3.68 61.69
CA CYS A 9 -1.85 -2.83 60.54
C CYS A 9 -2.90 -3.47 59.64
N MET A 10 -3.93 -2.66 59.46
CA MET A 10 -5.26 -2.95 58.95
C MET A 10 -5.25 -3.10 57.42
N ALA A 11 -6.24 -3.87 56.95
CA ALA A 11 -6.52 -4.18 55.56
C ALA A 11 -6.68 -2.95 54.67
N GLY A 12 -6.20 -3.06 53.43
CA GLY A 12 -6.39 -2.09 52.36
C GLY A 12 -5.95 -2.65 51.01
N ALA A 13 -6.53 -3.78 50.59
CA ALA A 13 -6.33 -4.30 49.25
C ALA A 13 -7.10 -3.41 48.25
N LEU A 14 -6.43 -2.39 47.73
CA LEU A 14 -6.87 -1.63 46.56
C LEU A 14 -6.86 -2.56 45.35
N VAL A 15 -8.03 -3.13 45.04
CA VAL A 15 -8.28 -3.78 43.75
C VAL A 15 -8.29 -2.68 42.70
N ALA A 16 -7.13 -2.46 42.07
CA ALA A 16 -7.04 -1.64 40.87
C ALA A 16 -7.85 -2.34 39.76
N LEU A 17 -9.08 -1.88 39.54
CA LEU A 17 -9.84 -2.18 38.34
C LEU A 17 -9.10 -1.54 37.16
N SER A 18 -8.18 -2.29 36.58
CA SER A 18 -7.62 -2.00 35.26
C SER A 18 -8.75 -2.08 34.24
N SER A 19 -9.40 -0.94 34.02
CA SER A 19 -10.25 -0.70 32.86
C SER A 19 -9.42 -0.98 31.61
N CYS A 20 -9.65 -2.13 30.96
CA CYS A 20 -9.16 -2.39 29.61
C CYS A 20 -9.71 -1.30 28.68
N ARG A 21 -8.91 -0.27 28.41
CA ARG A 21 -9.16 0.74 27.39
C ARG A 21 -8.98 0.10 26.02
N SER A 22 -9.96 -0.70 25.61
CA SER A 22 -10.00 -1.39 24.32
C SER A 22 -10.61 -0.48 23.26
N SER A 23 -9.89 0.57 22.86
CA SER A 23 -10.35 1.46 21.79
C SER A 23 -9.25 2.23 21.04
N LYS A 24 -7.97 1.83 21.11
CA LYS A 24 -6.88 2.67 20.56
C LYS A 24 -6.23 2.20 19.26
N ASP A 25 -6.58 1.03 18.72
CA ASP A 25 -6.04 0.52 17.45
C ASP A 25 -7.11 -0.09 16.54
N ALA A 26 -8.24 0.61 16.37
CA ALA A 26 -9.13 0.29 15.25
C ALA A 26 -8.41 0.69 13.95
N ALA A 27 -7.96 -0.30 13.19
CA ALA A 27 -7.32 -0.05 11.90
C ALA A 27 -8.31 0.71 10.99
N THR A 28 -7.90 1.87 10.48
CA THR A 28 -8.69 2.62 9.49
C THR A 28 -8.77 1.84 8.18
N LEU A 29 -9.83 2.04 7.40
CA LEU A 29 -10.03 1.34 6.14
C LEU A 29 -8.83 1.58 5.19
N SER A 30 -8.26 2.79 5.19
CA SER A 30 -7.06 3.13 4.42
C SER A 30 -5.84 2.22 4.69
N PHE A 31 -5.74 1.62 5.88
CA PHE A 31 -4.63 0.73 6.22
C PHE A 31 -4.64 -0.57 5.43
N ILE A 32 -5.82 -1.04 5.00
CA ILE A 32 -5.95 -2.30 4.26
C ILE A 32 -5.82 -2.14 2.75
N ASN A 33 -5.70 -0.91 2.25
CA ASN A 33 -5.56 -0.63 0.82
C ASN A 33 -4.29 -1.29 0.24
N GLY A 34 -4.40 -1.83 -0.97
CA GLY A 34 -3.30 -2.50 -1.68
C GLY A 34 -3.40 -4.02 -1.70
N GLU A 35 -2.33 -4.67 -2.17
CA GLU A 35 -2.25 -6.13 -2.34
C GLU A 35 -1.62 -6.84 -1.13
N TRP A 36 -2.20 -7.98 -0.79
CA TRP A 36 -1.81 -8.80 0.36
C TRP A 36 -1.76 -10.27 -0.01
N ASN A 37 -0.66 -10.94 0.33
CA ASN A 37 -0.51 -12.38 0.24
C ASN A 37 -1.33 -13.08 1.33
N ILE A 38 -2.05 -14.15 0.98
CA ILE A 38 -2.85 -14.96 1.90
C ILE A 38 -1.96 -16.04 2.51
N ILE A 39 -1.35 -15.76 3.67
CA ILE A 39 -0.30 -16.61 4.26
C ILE A 39 -0.84 -17.68 5.22
N GLU A 40 -2.07 -17.53 5.70
CA GLU A 40 -2.70 -18.49 6.62
C GLU A 40 -4.21 -18.51 6.41
N ILE A 41 -4.82 -19.69 6.47
CA ILE A 41 -6.27 -19.90 6.44
C ILE A 41 -6.66 -20.86 7.57
N ASN A 42 -7.56 -20.43 8.45
CA ASN A 42 -8.07 -21.21 9.59
C ASN A 42 -6.98 -21.78 10.52
N GLY A 43 -5.84 -21.09 10.68
CA GLY A 43 -4.72 -21.57 11.49
C GLY A 43 -3.70 -22.43 10.72
N ALA A 44 -3.96 -22.75 9.45
CA ALA A 44 -3.05 -23.51 8.60
C ALA A 44 -2.28 -22.57 7.67
N ALA A 45 -0.94 -22.70 7.67
CA ALA A 45 -0.09 -21.94 6.76
C ALA A 45 -0.38 -22.30 5.30
N VAL A 46 -0.45 -21.29 4.45
CA VAL A 46 -0.62 -21.46 3.01
C VAL A 46 0.76 -21.62 2.37
N VAL A 47 0.95 -22.75 1.70
CA VAL A 47 2.17 -23.05 0.94
C VAL A 47 1.75 -23.34 -0.50
N PRO A 48 2.04 -22.46 -1.46
CA PRO A 48 1.75 -22.73 -2.87
C PRO A 48 2.55 -23.92 -3.40
N ALA A 49 2.04 -24.59 -4.42
CA ALA A 49 2.78 -25.64 -5.11
C ALA A 49 4.02 -25.05 -5.83
N PRO A 50 5.04 -25.87 -6.15
CA PRO A 50 6.18 -25.43 -6.96
C PRO A 50 5.72 -24.78 -8.27
N ASN A 51 6.28 -23.61 -8.60
CA ASN A 51 5.92 -22.78 -9.76
C ASN A 51 4.49 -22.19 -9.75
N GLN A 52 3.80 -22.21 -8.61
CA GLN A 52 2.54 -21.51 -8.42
C GLN A 52 2.77 -20.18 -7.69
N GLU A 53 2.16 -19.09 -8.17
CA GLU A 53 2.18 -17.83 -7.45
C GLU A 53 1.42 -17.94 -6.12
N PHE A 54 1.87 -17.16 -5.14
CA PHE A 54 1.20 -17.07 -3.85
C PHE A 54 -0.22 -16.50 -4.03
N PRO A 55 -1.26 -17.10 -3.43
CA PRO A 55 -2.60 -16.53 -3.49
C PRO A 55 -2.60 -15.16 -2.80
N PHE A 56 -3.30 -14.20 -3.38
CA PHE A 56 -3.31 -12.83 -2.89
C PHE A 56 -4.68 -12.19 -3.07
N ILE A 57 -4.95 -11.22 -2.21
CA ILE A 57 -6.15 -10.38 -2.24
C ILE A 57 -5.73 -8.90 -2.21
N GLY A 58 -6.33 -8.12 -3.09
CA GLY A 58 -6.18 -6.68 -3.18
C GLY A 58 -7.46 -5.98 -2.74
N PHE A 59 -7.31 -4.91 -1.96
CA PHE A 59 -8.40 -4.03 -1.57
C PHE A 59 -8.16 -2.65 -2.19
N ASP A 60 -9.12 -2.17 -2.96
CA ASP A 60 -9.19 -0.78 -3.39
C ASP A 60 -10.22 -0.07 -2.51
N THR A 61 -9.72 0.69 -1.53
CA THR A 61 -10.55 1.40 -0.55
C THR A 61 -11.21 2.65 -1.13
N ASN A 62 -10.79 3.10 -2.31
CA ASN A 62 -11.36 4.26 -2.99
C ASN A 62 -12.62 3.84 -3.78
N THR A 63 -12.60 2.66 -4.40
CA THR A 63 -13.72 2.15 -5.21
C THR A 63 -14.55 1.06 -4.51
N GLY A 64 -14.09 0.53 -3.38
CA GLY A 64 -14.74 -0.57 -2.67
C GLY A 64 -14.62 -1.91 -3.41
N LYS A 65 -13.58 -2.10 -4.21
CA LYS A 65 -13.36 -3.32 -4.99
C LYS A 65 -12.37 -4.26 -4.33
N VAL A 66 -12.66 -5.55 -4.43
CA VAL A 66 -11.73 -6.63 -4.10
C VAL A 66 -11.31 -7.32 -5.38
N PHE A 67 -10.02 -7.63 -5.51
CA PHE A 67 -9.47 -8.39 -6.63
C PHE A 67 -8.38 -9.34 -6.12
N GLY A 68 -7.95 -10.32 -6.92
CA GLY A 68 -6.84 -11.18 -6.53
C GLY A 68 -6.81 -12.52 -7.25
N ASN A 69 -6.05 -13.45 -6.69
CA ASN A 69 -5.97 -14.85 -7.10
C ASN A 69 -6.17 -15.75 -5.87
N SER A 70 -7.07 -16.73 -5.97
CA SER A 70 -7.34 -17.74 -4.94
C SER A 70 -6.39 -18.94 -4.98
N GLY A 71 -5.32 -18.85 -5.78
CA GLY A 71 -4.29 -19.88 -5.99
C GLY A 71 -4.34 -20.38 -7.43
N CYS A 72 -5.51 -20.79 -7.89
CA CYS A 72 -5.73 -21.21 -9.28
C CYS A 72 -6.39 -20.10 -10.12
N ASN A 73 -7.48 -19.54 -9.60
CA ASN A 73 -8.37 -18.66 -10.33
C ASN A 73 -8.31 -17.22 -9.85
N ARG A 74 -8.57 -16.29 -10.78
CA ARG A 74 -8.75 -14.88 -10.42
C ARG A 74 -10.04 -14.73 -9.66
N MET A 75 -9.99 -13.99 -8.56
CA MET A 75 -11.15 -13.64 -7.75
C MET A 75 -11.41 -12.14 -7.79
N MET A 76 -12.68 -11.77 -7.71
CA MET A 76 -13.14 -10.38 -7.69
C MET A 76 -14.39 -10.24 -6.83
N GLY A 77 -14.60 -9.07 -6.26
CA GLY A 77 -15.75 -8.77 -5.42
C GLY A 77 -15.80 -7.30 -5.05
N SER A 78 -16.60 -6.99 -4.04
CA SER A 78 -16.73 -5.64 -3.51
C SER A 78 -16.87 -5.65 -1.99
N PHE A 79 -16.69 -4.51 -1.37
CA PHE A 79 -16.90 -4.31 0.06
C PHE A 79 -17.41 -2.89 0.33
N ASP A 80 -18.12 -2.71 1.45
CA ASP A 80 -18.61 -1.39 1.86
C ASP A 80 -17.48 -0.55 2.46
N VAL A 81 -17.12 0.54 1.78
CA VAL A 81 -16.10 1.49 2.22
C VAL A 81 -16.55 2.40 3.35
N ASN A 82 -17.87 2.49 3.59
CA ASN A 82 -18.45 3.29 4.68
C ASN A 82 -18.66 2.49 5.97
N ALA A 83 -18.18 1.25 6.00
CA ALA A 83 -18.25 0.40 7.17
C ALA A 83 -17.51 1.00 8.38
N LYS A 84 -17.94 0.63 9.59
CA LYS A 84 -17.30 1.11 10.82
C LYS A 84 -15.84 0.66 10.86
N PRO A 85 -14.91 1.46 11.44
CA PRO A 85 -13.51 1.06 11.57
C PRO A 85 -13.35 -0.34 12.20
N GLY A 86 -12.57 -1.21 11.55
CA GLY A 86 -12.36 -2.60 11.98
C GLY A 86 -13.44 -3.59 11.52
N THR A 87 -14.48 -3.13 10.82
CA THR A 87 -15.48 -3.99 10.16
C THR A 87 -15.28 -3.99 8.66
N ILE A 88 -15.44 -5.15 8.02
CA ILE A 88 -15.41 -5.29 6.58
C ILE A 88 -16.48 -6.29 6.20
N ASP A 89 -17.38 -5.89 5.31
CA ASP A 89 -18.37 -6.80 4.74
C ASP A 89 -18.01 -7.06 3.29
N LEU A 90 -17.48 -8.25 3.04
CA LEU A 90 -17.21 -8.70 1.69
C LEU A 90 -18.53 -9.11 1.05
N GLY A 91 -18.86 -8.47 -0.06
CA GLY A 91 -19.99 -8.85 -0.91
C GLY A 91 -19.76 -10.21 -1.56
N ALA A 92 -20.60 -10.54 -2.55
CA ALA A 92 -20.43 -11.77 -3.31
C ALA A 92 -19.07 -11.79 -4.02
N MET A 93 -18.27 -12.82 -3.73
CA MET A 93 -17.01 -13.08 -4.42
C MET A 93 -17.28 -13.92 -5.67
N ALA A 94 -16.79 -13.46 -6.82
CA ALA A 94 -16.76 -14.23 -8.05
C ALA A 94 -15.35 -14.76 -8.31
N SER A 95 -15.26 -15.91 -8.99
CA SER A 95 -14.01 -16.56 -9.40
C SER A 95 -14.09 -16.98 -10.86
N THR A 96 -12.96 -16.97 -11.57
CA THR A 96 -12.85 -17.58 -12.90
C THR A 96 -12.95 -19.11 -12.81
N ARG A 97 -13.05 -19.81 -13.95
CA ARG A 97 -13.21 -21.27 -14.00
C ARG A 97 -12.08 -21.98 -14.78
N MET A 98 -10.83 -21.65 -14.46
CA MET A 98 -9.66 -22.42 -14.89
C MET A 98 -9.54 -23.68 -14.04
N ALA A 99 -9.06 -24.77 -14.64
CA ALA A 99 -8.81 -26.02 -13.96
C ALA A 99 -7.33 -26.10 -13.57
N CYS A 100 -7.04 -26.26 -12.28
CA CYS A 100 -5.70 -26.56 -11.77
C CYS A 100 -5.64 -27.97 -11.19
N PRO A 101 -4.44 -28.58 -11.10
CA PRO A 101 -4.28 -29.92 -10.51
C PRO A 101 -4.80 -30.04 -9.08
N ASP A 102 -4.73 -28.95 -8.30
CA ASP A 102 -5.29 -28.85 -6.95
C ASP A 102 -6.21 -27.63 -6.84
N MET A 103 -7.48 -27.88 -6.52
CA MET A 103 -8.53 -26.87 -6.32
C MET A 103 -8.86 -26.64 -4.84
N SER A 104 -8.23 -27.40 -3.92
CA SER A 104 -8.53 -27.33 -2.49
C SER A 104 -8.19 -25.97 -1.89
N LEU A 105 -7.05 -25.39 -2.28
CA LEU A 105 -6.62 -24.07 -1.83
C LEU A 105 -7.62 -22.98 -2.24
N GLU A 106 -8.07 -22.98 -3.49
CA GLU A 106 -9.07 -22.02 -3.98
C GLU A 106 -10.37 -22.12 -3.18
N GLN A 107 -10.90 -23.35 -3.01
CA GLN A 107 -12.14 -23.55 -2.28
C GLN A 107 -12.03 -23.07 -0.82
N ASN A 108 -10.88 -23.32 -0.19
CA ASN A 108 -10.59 -22.87 1.17
C ASN A 108 -10.52 -21.34 1.25
N VAL A 109 -9.86 -20.68 0.30
CA VAL A 109 -9.80 -19.20 0.22
C VAL A 109 -11.19 -18.61 0.08
N LEU A 110 -11.98 -19.07 -0.90
CA LEU A 110 -13.31 -18.50 -1.18
C LEU A 110 -14.29 -18.75 -0.01
N SER A 111 -14.26 -19.94 0.59
CA SER A 111 -15.06 -20.28 1.77
C SER A 111 -14.69 -19.41 2.97
N ALA A 112 -13.39 -19.21 3.21
CA ALA A 112 -12.90 -18.37 4.29
C ALA A 112 -13.30 -16.90 4.10
N LEU A 113 -13.17 -16.34 2.89
CA LEU A 113 -13.57 -14.97 2.57
C LEU A 113 -15.08 -14.73 2.83
N GLY A 114 -15.93 -15.72 2.51
CA GLY A 114 -17.37 -15.62 2.77
C GLY A 114 -17.75 -15.54 4.26
N GLN A 115 -16.83 -15.86 5.17
CA GLN A 115 -17.05 -15.81 6.62
C GLN A 115 -16.49 -14.54 7.27
N VAL A 116 -15.75 -13.72 6.51
CA VAL A 116 -15.11 -12.50 7.02
C VAL A 116 -16.16 -11.44 7.33
N LYS A 117 -16.04 -10.83 8.50
CA LYS A 117 -16.88 -9.70 8.93
C LYS A 117 -16.09 -8.54 9.53
N LYS A 118 -14.82 -8.78 9.87
CA LYS A 118 -13.96 -7.85 10.59
C LYS A 118 -12.54 -7.98 10.09
N TYR A 119 -11.74 -6.94 10.33
CA TYR A 119 -10.29 -7.00 10.11
C TYR A 119 -9.56 -6.39 11.30
N LYS A 120 -8.34 -6.86 11.53
CA LYS A 120 -7.48 -6.40 12.63
C LYS A 120 -6.04 -6.33 12.16
N LYS A 121 -5.36 -5.24 12.50
CA LYS A 121 -3.92 -5.10 12.28
C LYS A 121 -3.14 -6.09 13.16
N LEU A 122 -2.21 -6.83 12.56
CA LEU A 122 -1.27 -7.72 13.23
C LEU A 122 0.16 -7.22 12.97
N GLY A 123 0.66 -6.32 13.81
CA GLY A 123 1.99 -5.73 13.61
C GLY A 123 2.04 -4.74 12.45
N LYS A 124 3.22 -4.56 11.84
CA LYS A 124 3.42 -3.58 10.75
C LYS A 124 2.94 -4.09 9.40
N GLU A 125 3.26 -5.35 9.07
CA GLU A 125 3.11 -5.92 7.73
C GLU A 125 1.96 -6.92 7.59
N ASN A 126 1.24 -7.25 8.67
CA ASN A 126 0.19 -8.26 8.61
C ASN A 126 -1.18 -7.73 9.04
N ILE A 127 -2.23 -8.33 8.48
CA ILE A 127 -3.64 -8.11 8.83
C ILE A 127 -4.29 -9.47 9.06
N ALA A 128 -5.13 -9.59 10.07
CA ALA A 128 -6.07 -10.69 10.19
C ALA A 128 -7.43 -10.27 9.65
N LEU A 129 -8.03 -11.08 8.78
CA LEU A 129 -9.46 -11.06 8.51
C LEU A 129 -10.13 -12.02 9.49
N CYS A 130 -11.13 -11.52 10.22
CA CYS A 130 -11.80 -12.23 11.29
C CYS A 130 -13.27 -12.46 10.96
N GLY A 131 -13.81 -13.56 11.48
CA GLY A 131 -15.25 -13.81 11.49
C GLY A 131 -15.98 -13.00 12.56
N SER A 132 -17.28 -13.23 12.67
CA SER A 132 -18.16 -12.55 13.65
C SER A 132 -17.66 -12.67 15.10
N SER A 133 -17.04 -13.82 15.45
CA SER A 133 -16.50 -14.15 16.77
C SER A 133 -15.14 -13.52 17.09
N ASN A 134 -14.62 -12.62 16.24
CA ASN A 134 -13.25 -12.06 16.30
C ASN A 134 -12.11 -13.09 16.12
N ARG A 135 -12.42 -14.36 15.86
CA ARG A 135 -11.40 -15.37 15.53
C ARG A 135 -10.77 -15.04 14.16
N PRO A 136 -9.43 -14.99 14.05
CA PRO A 136 -8.75 -14.90 12.76
C PRO A 136 -9.12 -16.10 11.88
N ILE A 137 -9.59 -15.80 10.67
CA ILE A 137 -9.90 -16.78 9.63
C ILE A 137 -8.80 -16.76 8.57
N ILE A 138 -8.34 -15.58 8.17
CA ILE A 138 -7.25 -15.41 7.21
C ILE A 138 -6.20 -14.49 7.81
N VAL A 139 -4.93 -14.86 7.70
CA VAL A 139 -3.82 -13.94 7.94
C VAL A 139 -3.25 -13.51 6.59
N LEU A 140 -3.17 -12.21 6.42
CA LEU A 140 -2.66 -11.52 5.25
C LEU A 140 -1.31 -10.91 5.58
N GLN A 141 -0.36 -11.03 4.66
CA GLN A 141 0.93 -10.34 4.69
C GLN A 141 0.99 -9.35 3.54
N LYS A 142 1.48 -8.14 3.79
CA LYS A 142 1.63 -7.12 2.75
C LYS A 142 2.47 -7.67 1.60
N LYS A 143 1.92 -7.61 0.39
CA LYS A 143 2.63 -8.11 -0.79
C LYS A 143 3.70 -7.07 -1.15
N ALA A 144 4.94 -7.52 -1.24
CA ALA A 144 6.04 -6.65 -1.66
C ALA A 144 5.74 -6.08 -3.06
N PRO A 145 5.97 -4.78 -3.28
CA PRO A 145 5.80 -4.20 -4.61
C PRO A 145 6.64 -4.96 -5.63
N THR A 146 6.08 -5.18 -6.83
CA THR A 146 6.79 -5.84 -7.94
C THR A 146 7.89 -4.96 -8.57
N VAL A 147 8.09 -3.77 -8.03
CA VAL A 147 9.10 -2.80 -8.46
C VAL A 147 10.27 -2.74 -7.49
N LYS A 148 11.45 -2.48 -8.05
CA LYS A 148 12.68 -2.22 -7.32
C LYS A 148 13.10 -0.79 -7.58
N LEU A 149 13.79 -0.17 -6.62
CA LEU A 149 14.37 1.17 -6.81
C LEU A 149 15.28 1.24 -8.05
N SER A 150 15.97 0.15 -8.39
CA SER A 150 16.78 0.03 -9.61
C SER A 150 15.99 0.25 -10.90
N ASP A 151 14.67 0.01 -10.89
CA ASP A 151 13.81 0.24 -12.05
C ASP A 151 13.68 1.73 -12.41
N LEU A 152 13.96 2.65 -11.47
CA LEU A 152 13.95 4.10 -11.71
C LEU A 152 15.24 4.63 -12.33
N SER A 153 16.33 3.85 -12.32
CA SER A 153 17.66 4.34 -12.71
C SER A 153 17.68 4.95 -14.11
N GLY A 154 18.35 6.09 -14.24
CA GLY A 154 18.55 6.78 -15.51
C GLY A 154 17.44 7.77 -15.86
N LYS A 155 17.40 8.16 -17.14
CA LYS A 155 16.59 9.26 -17.66
C LYS A 155 15.22 8.80 -18.18
N TRP A 156 14.19 9.55 -17.81
CA TRP A 156 12.80 9.34 -18.17
C TRP A 156 12.17 10.61 -18.71
N MET A 157 11.35 10.48 -19.76
CA MET A 157 10.52 11.58 -20.26
C MET A 157 9.24 11.65 -19.43
N ILE A 158 8.80 12.86 -19.10
CA ILE A 158 7.51 13.07 -18.42
C ILE A 158 6.45 13.21 -19.51
N SER A 159 5.55 12.24 -19.59
CA SER A 159 4.47 12.20 -20.61
C SER A 159 3.13 12.70 -20.07
N GLU A 160 2.93 12.63 -18.75
CA GLU A 160 1.74 13.14 -18.07
C GLU A 160 2.12 13.72 -16.71
N ALA A 161 1.50 14.83 -16.33
CA ALA A 161 1.64 15.41 -14.99
C ALA A 161 0.33 16.07 -14.54
N GLY A 162 -0.12 15.77 -13.33
CA GLY A 162 -1.36 16.33 -12.76
C GLY A 162 -2.62 15.91 -13.52
N GLY A 163 -2.65 14.68 -14.05
CA GLY A 163 -3.79 14.13 -14.79
C GLY A 163 -3.95 14.66 -16.23
N GLN A 164 -2.94 15.35 -16.77
CA GLN A 164 -2.95 15.90 -18.12
C GLN A 164 -1.66 15.55 -18.87
N ALA A 165 -1.80 15.17 -20.14
CA ALA A 165 -0.68 14.89 -21.02
C ALA A 165 0.22 16.12 -21.20
N ILE A 166 1.51 15.87 -21.38
CA ILE A 166 2.47 16.90 -21.79
C ILE A 166 2.37 17.11 -23.31
N PRO A 167 2.26 18.36 -23.80
CA PRO A 167 2.20 18.64 -25.23
C PRO A 167 3.47 18.21 -25.99
N GLU A 168 3.34 17.47 -27.10
CA GLU A 168 4.48 16.97 -27.88
C GLU A 168 5.28 18.06 -28.60
N GLY A 169 4.67 19.20 -28.90
CA GLY A 169 5.28 20.32 -29.64
C GLY A 169 6.09 21.30 -28.80
N MET A 170 6.33 21.01 -27.52
CA MET A 170 7.10 21.90 -26.65
C MET A 170 8.58 21.96 -27.08
N GLU A 171 9.16 23.16 -27.09
CA GLU A 171 10.58 23.37 -27.41
C GLU A 171 11.51 22.54 -26.51
N LYS A 172 11.14 22.39 -25.24
CA LYS A 172 11.84 21.56 -24.25
C LYS A 172 10.88 20.58 -23.61
N GLN A 173 11.04 19.30 -23.93
CA GLN A 173 10.26 18.24 -23.31
C GLN A 173 10.72 18.00 -21.85
N PRO A 174 9.81 18.00 -20.87
CA PRO A 174 10.13 17.73 -19.48
C PRO A 174 10.67 16.31 -19.31
N PHE A 175 11.70 16.18 -18.49
CA PHE A 175 12.32 14.90 -18.17
C PHE A 175 12.82 14.90 -16.73
N ILE A 176 12.99 13.70 -16.19
CA ILE A 176 13.61 13.44 -14.89
C ILE A 176 14.62 12.31 -15.03
N GLU A 177 15.79 12.48 -14.42
CA GLU A 177 16.85 11.50 -14.37
C GLU A 177 17.16 11.16 -12.92
N PHE A 178 17.17 9.86 -12.62
CA PHE A 178 17.44 9.35 -11.28
C PHE A 178 18.87 8.83 -11.19
N ASN A 179 19.67 9.45 -10.33
CA ASN A 179 20.97 8.95 -9.92
C ASN A 179 20.80 8.23 -8.57
N LEU A 180 20.74 6.89 -8.62
CA LEU A 180 20.49 6.08 -7.44
C LEU A 180 21.69 6.03 -6.47
N SER A 181 22.91 6.15 -6.97
CA SER A 181 24.13 6.19 -6.15
C SER A 181 24.18 7.46 -5.28
N GLU A 182 23.82 8.59 -5.85
CA GLU A 182 23.83 9.88 -5.14
C GLU A 182 22.50 10.17 -4.42
N LYS A 183 21.46 9.36 -4.68
CA LYS A 183 20.07 9.61 -4.26
C LYS A 183 19.58 10.99 -4.70
N ARG A 184 19.85 11.33 -5.96
CA ARG A 184 19.54 12.62 -6.57
C ARG A 184 18.64 12.46 -7.79
N ILE A 185 17.86 13.50 -8.04
CA ILE A 185 17.21 13.72 -9.33
C ILE A 185 17.76 14.97 -10.01
N HIS A 186 17.83 14.90 -11.33
CA HIS A 186 18.11 16.03 -12.22
C HIS A 186 17.09 16.03 -13.34
N GLY A 187 16.65 17.19 -13.81
CA GLY A 187 15.66 17.23 -14.87
C GLY A 187 15.33 18.63 -15.36
N ASN A 188 14.25 18.70 -16.13
CA ASN A 188 13.57 19.95 -16.41
C ASN A 188 12.05 19.75 -16.34
N ALA A 189 11.34 20.81 -15.94
CA ALA A 189 9.89 20.86 -15.86
C ALA A 189 9.27 21.61 -17.07
N GLY A 190 9.87 21.47 -18.25
CA GLY A 190 9.52 22.20 -19.47
C GLY A 190 10.41 23.43 -19.64
N CYS A 191 10.19 24.45 -18.82
CA CYS A 191 11.02 25.67 -18.86
C CYS A 191 12.27 25.53 -17.98
N ASN A 192 12.06 25.33 -16.68
CA ASN A 192 13.11 25.38 -15.68
C ASN A 192 13.78 24.03 -15.40
N LEU A 193 15.05 24.10 -14.99
CA LEU A 193 15.80 22.94 -14.53
C LEU A 193 15.38 22.61 -13.10
N ILE A 194 15.15 21.32 -12.86
CA ILE A 194 14.82 20.79 -11.53
C ILE A 194 15.97 19.96 -11.00
N ASN A 195 16.28 20.14 -9.72
CA ASN A 195 17.29 19.36 -9.02
C ASN A 195 16.82 19.09 -7.59
N GLY A 196 17.24 17.95 -7.05
CA GLY A 196 17.02 17.68 -5.63
C GLY A 196 17.45 16.28 -5.21
N GLY A 197 17.26 15.99 -3.93
CA GLY A 197 17.39 14.65 -3.39
C GLY A 197 16.10 13.87 -3.52
N PHE A 198 16.19 12.55 -3.43
CA PHE A 198 15.03 11.71 -3.17
C PHE A 198 15.30 10.80 -1.96
N VAL A 199 14.23 10.47 -1.26
CA VAL A 199 14.24 9.49 -0.17
C VAL A 199 13.46 8.29 -0.64
N ALA A 200 14.11 7.13 -0.64
CA ALA A 200 13.48 5.84 -0.89
C ALA A 200 13.66 4.95 0.34
N ASP A 201 12.64 4.15 0.64
CA ASP A 201 12.66 3.20 1.76
C ASP A 201 13.33 1.89 1.32
N ASN A 202 14.21 1.35 2.15
CA ASN A 202 14.85 0.06 1.88
C ASN A 202 13.91 -1.12 2.22
N GLU A 203 12.92 -0.92 3.10
CA GLU A 203 11.93 -1.92 3.49
C GLU A 203 10.71 -1.91 2.54
N ASN A 204 10.32 -0.72 2.05
CA ASN A 204 9.29 -0.57 1.01
C ASN A 204 9.92 -0.15 -0.32
N SER A 205 10.17 -1.13 -1.19
CA SER A 205 10.85 -0.94 -2.48
C SER A 205 10.16 0.00 -3.47
N SER A 206 8.89 0.35 -3.23
CA SER A 206 8.11 1.30 -4.03
C SER A 206 7.98 2.69 -3.42
N ALA A 207 8.33 2.87 -2.14
CA ALA A 207 8.20 4.17 -1.50
C ALA A 207 9.28 5.13 -1.99
N ILE A 208 8.87 6.29 -2.47
CA ILE A 208 9.77 7.36 -2.89
C ILE A 208 9.15 8.73 -2.60
N SER A 209 9.96 9.69 -2.22
CA SER A 209 9.56 11.09 -2.09
C SER A 209 10.71 12.02 -2.47
N PHE A 210 10.37 13.24 -2.85
CA PHE A 210 11.31 14.24 -3.33
C PHE A 210 11.33 15.46 -2.40
N PRO A 211 11.97 15.36 -1.22
CA PRO A 211 12.06 16.51 -0.33
C PRO A 211 12.95 17.59 -0.97
N GLN A 212 12.53 18.84 -0.85
CA GLN A 212 13.34 20.02 -1.18
C GLN A 212 13.80 20.05 -2.65
N LEU A 213 12.86 19.85 -3.58
CA LEU A 213 13.13 20.15 -4.98
C LEU A 213 13.35 21.64 -5.18
N ILE A 214 14.43 21.97 -5.88
CA ILE A 214 14.75 23.32 -6.30
C ILE A 214 14.58 23.43 -7.81
N SER A 215 14.03 24.57 -8.25
CA SER A 215 13.86 24.92 -9.67
C SER A 215 14.63 26.20 -9.97
N THR A 216 15.14 26.34 -11.19
CA THR A 216 15.64 27.64 -11.67
C THR A 216 14.49 28.63 -11.88
N MET A 217 14.80 29.92 -12.06
CA MET A 217 13.79 30.97 -12.31
C MET A 217 14.01 31.65 -13.68
N MET A 218 13.95 30.86 -14.75
CA MET A 218 13.90 31.37 -16.12
C MET A 218 12.46 31.75 -16.47
N ALA A 219 12.30 32.84 -17.23
CA ALA A 219 11.02 33.26 -17.76
C ALA A 219 10.73 32.54 -19.09
N CYS A 220 9.64 31.78 -19.16
CA CYS A 220 9.12 31.20 -20.39
C CYS A 220 7.69 31.67 -20.69
N PRO A 221 7.25 31.66 -21.96
CA PRO A 221 5.90 32.08 -22.34
C PRO A 221 4.75 31.25 -21.74
N ASP A 222 5.02 29.98 -21.42
CA ASP A 222 4.08 29.06 -20.79
C ASP A 222 4.72 28.38 -19.58
N MET A 223 4.10 28.55 -18.42
CA MET A 223 4.54 28.02 -17.11
C MET A 223 3.55 27.00 -16.54
N GLU A 224 2.46 26.67 -17.26
CA GLU A 224 1.42 25.78 -16.76
C GLU A 224 1.96 24.37 -16.57
N VAL A 225 2.70 23.87 -17.55
CA VAL A 225 3.35 22.54 -17.49
C VAL A 225 4.33 22.47 -16.33
N GLU A 226 5.13 23.51 -16.09
CA GLU A 226 6.06 23.54 -14.97
C GLU A 226 5.31 23.45 -13.63
N GLY A 227 4.25 24.23 -13.46
CA GLY A 227 3.42 24.20 -12.26
C GLY A 227 2.84 22.82 -11.99
N ARG A 228 2.33 22.14 -13.03
CA ARG A 228 1.80 20.77 -12.93
C ARG A 228 2.87 19.76 -12.56
N VAL A 229 4.04 19.82 -13.20
CA VAL A 229 5.17 18.92 -12.93
C VAL A 229 5.65 19.08 -11.48
N MET A 230 5.88 20.33 -11.03
CA MET A 230 6.37 20.60 -9.68
C MET A 230 5.36 20.22 -8.61
N LYS A 231 4.06 20.49 -8.84
CA LYS A 231 3.00 20.05 -7.93
C LYS A 231 2.97 18.53 -7.81
N ALA A 232 2.95 17.82 -8.94
CA ALA A 232 2.91 16.36 -8.95
C ALA A 232 4.12 15.76 -8.21
N LEU A 233 5.34 16.26 -8.46
CA LEU A 233 6.56 15.79 -7.78
C LEU A 233 6.50 15.98 -6.26
N ASN A 234 5.92 17.06 -5.77
CA ASN A 234 5.77 17.31 -4.33
C ASN A 234 4.77 16.35 -3.65
N GLU A 235 3.80 15.83 -4.41
CA GLU A 235 2.76 14.93 -3.91
C GLU A 235 3.21 13.46 -3.88
N VAL A 236 4.25 13.09 -4.64
CA VAL A 236 4.71 11.69 -4.76
C VAL A 236 5.06 11.06 -3.41
N LYS A 237 4.51 9.86 -3.19
CA LYS A 237 4.82 8.94 -2.08
C LYS A 237 5.27 7.56 -2.54
N SER A 238 4.93 7.15 -3.76
CA SER A 238 5.34 5.85 -4.28
C SER A 238 5.47 5.85 -5.80
N PHE A 239 6.02 4.76 -6.35
CA PHE A 239 6.12 4.52 -7.78
C PHE A 239 5.76 3.08 -8.13
N GLY A 240 5.39 2.84 -9.39
CA GLY A 240 5.01 1.51 -9.89
C GLY A 240 5.19 1.39 -11.40
N LYS A 241 5.33 0.16 -11.91
CA LYS A 241 5.38 -0.11 -13.36
C LYS A 241 3.97 -0.02 -13.96
N LEU A 242 3.87 0.60 -15.13
CA LEU A 242 2.61 0.69 -15.87
C LEU A 242 2.47 -0.48 -16.85
N ALA A 243 1.24 -0.92 -17.10
CA ALA A 243 0.94 -2.04 -18.00
C ALA A 243 1.43 -1.80 -19.44
N GLY A 244 1.41 -0.54 -19.90
CA GLY A 244 1.92 -0.13 -21.22
C GLY A 244 3.44 0.10 -21.28
N GLY A 245 4.17 -0.22 -20.21
CA GLY A 245 5.56 0.20 -20.03
C GLY A 245 5.67 1.60 -19.41
N GLY A 246 6.84 1.91 -18.87
CA GLY A 246 7.05 3.13 -18.11
C GLY A 246 6.83 2.98 -16.60
N ILE A 247 6.91 4.10 -15.90
CA ILE A 247 6.73 4.21 -14.45
C ILE A 247 5.64 5.24 -14.15
N GLY A 248 4.69 4.87 -13.32
CA GLY A 248 3.75 5.79 -12.69
C GLY A 248 4.27 6.24 -11.33
N LEU A 249 4.13 7.52 -11.02
CA LEU A 249 4.32 8.06 -9.68
C LEU A 249 2.96 8.36 -9.04
N TYR A 250 2.82 8.00 -7.77
CA TYR A 250 1.55 8.06 -7.06
C TYR A 250 1.67 8.90 -5.78
N ASP A 251 0.59 9.56 -5.42
CA ASP A 251 0.47 10.32 -4.18
C ASP A 251 0.15 9.43 -2.96
N ALA A 252 -0.17 10.06 -1.82
CA ALA A 252 -0.51 9.37 -0.58
C ALA A 252 -1.81 8.55 -0.65
N ASP A 253 -2.73 8.94 -1.54
CA ASP A 253 -4.03 8.30 -1.74
C ASP A 253 -3.99 7.24 -2.86
N ASN A 254 -2.79 6.95 -3.35
CA ASN A 254 -2.52 6.03 -4.46
C ASN A 254 -3.12 6.50 -5.80
N THR A 255 -3.29 7.82 -5.97
CA THR A 255 -3.70 8.45 -7.23
C THR A 255 -2.46 8.65 -8.11
N LEU A 256 -2.57 8.32 -9.39
CA LEU A 256 -1.51 8.56 -10.37
C LEU A 256 -1.36 10.07 -10.61
N VAL A 257 -0.18 10.62 -10.30
CA VAL A 257 0.10 12.07 -10.45
C VAL A 257 1.08 12.38 -11.58
N MET A 258 1.87 11.39 -12.02
CA MET A 258 2.83 11.56 -13.10
C MET A 258 3.13 10.24 -13.83
N VAL A 259 3.28 10.32 -15.16
CA VAL A 259 3.67 9.18 -16.01
C VAL A 259 5.03 9.43 -16.65
N LEU A 260 5.96 8.52 -16.37
CA LEU A 260 7.32 8.48 -16.88
C LEU A 260 7.47 7.41 -17.95
N VAL A 261 8.04 7.76 -19.09
CA VAL A 261 8.29 6.83 -20.20
C VAL A 261 9.76 6.84 -20.60
N LYS A 262 10.28 5.68 -21.04
CA LYS A 262 11.61 5.63 -21.66
C LYS A 262 11.52 6.23 -23.05
N LYS A 263 12.57 6.96 -23.44
CA LYS A 263 12.77 7.38 -24.82
C LYS A 263 13.18 6.19 -25.68
#